data_AF-A0A351I1M5-F1
#
_entry.id   AF-A0A351I1M5-F1
#
_cell.length_a   1.000
_cell.length_b   1.000
_cell.length_c   1.000
_cell.angle_alpha   90.00
_cell.angle_beta   90.00
_cell.angle_gamma   90.00
#
_symmetry.space_group_name_H-M   'P 1'
#
loop_
_entity.id
_entity.type
_entity.pdbx_description
1 polymer ?
#
loop_
_entity_poly.entity_id
_entity_poly.type
_entity_poly.pdbx_seq_one_letter_code
_entity_poly.pdbx_strand_id
1 'polypeptide(L)'
;MTRRFHSFLASQLEAYLELKQKLGYTSYAEQAFYIARDFDYYLTFHAIVTLKQIDEGLIAAWVHAIPQRSAITKNRRLLFVQGWFDYLIRIGAADTNPARRIPSLKVKPYKPYIYTLKELQLILVEAGRCTHDRRHLLLNQTMETLLFLIYACGLRLGEARNLKIQDVDFEENTLALWRTKFHKERLVPFSPAVARELKAYLALRVQRYPPSSPEAPFFCHATGKYCGGPIEVHFRKLLVRCGLAKPKGRGAPRIHDVRHAFAVHRLYKWYQEGHDLLNKLPLLSTYMGHVNIEATQVYLTITRALLREGGRRFHDVFGDVAQKALKNALK
;
A
#
# COMPACT_ATOMS: atom_id res chain seq x y z
N MET A 1 -15.49 -7.47 -20.13
CA MET A 1 -16.01 -8.60 -19.33
C MET A 1 -17.27 -8.13 -18.63
N THR A 2 -18.42 -8.65 -19.04
CA THR A 2 -19.74 -8.32 -18.51
C THR A 2 -19.76 -8.51 -17.00
N ARG A 3 -20.04 -7.43 -16.26
CA ARG A 3 -20.41 -7.48 -14.84
C ARG A 3 -21.78 -8.18 -14.80
N ARG A 4 -21.81 -9.49 -14.57
CA ARG A 4 -23.07 -10.22 -14.40
C ARG A 4 -23.10 -10.82 -13.01
N PHE A 5 -24.06 -10.37 -12.22
CA PHE A 5 -24.54 -11.03 -11.01
C PHE A 5 -25.73 -11.93 -11.39
N HIS A 6 -26.01 -12.95 -10.59
CA HIS A 6 -26.94 -14.04 -10.93
C HIS A 6 -28.04 -14.24 -9.89
N SER A 7 -27.89 -13.76 -8.66
CA SER A 7 -28.92 -13.86 -7.64
C SER A 7 -30.10 -12.93 -7.94
N PHE A 8 -31.21 -13.12 -7.23
CA PHE A 8 -32.37 -12.21 -7.28
C PHE A 8 -32.03 -10.76 -6.85
N LEU A 9 -30.83 -10.53 -6.31
CA LEU A 9 -30.30 -9.23 -5.87
C LEU A 9 -29.30 -8.60 -6.83
N ALA A 10 -29.13 -9.19 -8.03
CA ALA A 10 -28.18 -8.75 -9.04
C ALA A 10 -28.29 -7.25 -9.33
N SER A 11 -29.50 -6.75 -9.60
CA SER A 11 -29.73 -5.35 -9.95
C SER A 11 -29.42 -4.40 -8.79
N GLN A 12 -29.72 -4.79 -7.54
CA GLN A 12 -29.42 -3.98 -6.37
C GLN A 12 -27.92 -3.96 -6.04
N LEU A 13 -27.19 -5.04 -6.30
CA LEU A 13 -25.72 -5.08 -6.18
C LEU A 13 -25.07 -4.17 -7.24
N GLU A 14 -25.55 -4.20 -8.48
CA GLU A 14 -25.08 -3.31 -9.55
C GLU A 14 -25.35 -1.85 -9.20
N ALA A 15 -26.60 -1.52 -8.85
CA ALA A 15 -27.00 -0.17 -8.50
C ALA A 15 -26.20 0.40 -7.32
N TYR A 16 -25.90 -0.42 -6.31
CA TYR A 16 -25.04 0.00 -5.20
C TYR A 16 -23.61 0.32 -5.63
N LEU A 17 -23.00 -0.52 -6.46
CA LEU A 17 -21.64 -0.31 -6.94
C LEU A 17 -21.56 0.91 -7.87
N GLU A 18 -22.57 1.13 -8.71
CA GLU A 18 -22.69 2.32 -9.55
C GLU A 18 -22.88 3.59 -8.72
N LEU A 19 -23.74 3.55 -7.69
CA LEU A 19 -23.90 4.66 -6.76
C LEU A 19 -22.55 5.04 -6.13
N LYS A 20 -21.77 4.05 -5.68
CA LYS A 20 -20.44 4.30 -5.13
C LYS A 20 -19.48 4.90 -6.15
N GLN A 21 -19.52 4.46 -7.41
CA GLN A 21 -18.73 5.07 -8.50
C GLN A 21 -19.11 6.53 -8.72
N LYS A 22 -20.42 6.82 -8.83
CA LYS A 22 -20.95 8.19 -9.03
C LYS A 22 -20.62 9.13 -7.88
N LEU A 23 -20.53 8.62 -6.66
CA LEU A 23 -20.11 9.37 -5.46
C LEU A 23 -18.58 9.56 -5.36
N GLY A 24 -17.80 9.20 -6.39
CA GLY A 24 -16.34 9.35 -6.40
C GLY A 24 -15.57 8.23 -5.70
N TYR A 25 -16.23 7.17 -5.24
CA TYR A 25 -15.59 6.01 -4.61
C TYR A 25 -15.18 4.94 -5.63
N THR A 26 -14.66 5.35 -6.80
CA THR A 26 -14.35 4.44 -7.92
C THR A 26 -13.42 3.30 -7.53
N SER A 27 -12.30 3.60 -6.85
CA SER A 27 -11.36 2.57 -6.39
C SER A 27 -11.96 1.61 -5.35
N TYR A 28 -12.90 2.08 -4.53
CA TYR A 28 -13.64 1.21 -3.62
C TYR A 28 -14.58 0.31 -4.41
N ALA A 29 -15.35 0.86 -5.34
CA ALA A 29 -16.33 0.09 -6.12
C ALA A 29 -15.66 -1.01 -6.95
N GLU A 30 -14.49 -0.76 -7.52
CA GLU A 30 -13.69 -1.78 -8.21
C GLU A 30 -13.27 -2.93 -7.28
N GLN A 31 -12.86 -2.61 -6.05
CA GLN A 31 -12.49 -3.63 -5.05
C GLN A 31 -13.72 -4.36 -4.51
N ALA A 32 -14.79 -3.62 -4.26
CA ALA A 32 -16.05 -4.12 -3.75
C ALA A 32 -16.76 -5.02 -4.77
N PHE A 33 -16.55 -4.81 -6.07
CA PHE A 33 -17.09 -5.68 -7.13
C PHE A 33 -16.77 -7.16 -6.90
N TYR A 34 -15.53 -7.50 -6.54
CA TYR A 34 -15.16 -8.89 -6.29
C TYR A 34 -15.80 -9.46 -5.02
N ILE A 35 -16.03 -8.61 -4.01
CA ILE A 35 -16.74 -9.00 -2.78
C ILE A 35 -18.23 -9.20 -3.08
N ALA A 36 -18.84 -8.28 -3.82
CA ALA A 36 -20.22 -8.37 -4.28
C ALA A 36 -20.46 -9.63 -5.10
N ARG A 37 -19.54 -9.96 -6.01
CA ARG A 37 -19.66 -11.14 -6.88
C ARG A 37 -19.55 -12.43 -6.09
N ASP A 38 -18.67 -12.47 -5.11
CA ASP A 38 -18.53 -13.62 -4.23
C ASP A 38 -19.75 -13.77 -3.30
N PHE A 39 -20.34 -12.67 -2.84
CA PHE A 39 -21.60 -12.69 -2.09
C PHE A 39 -22.77 -13.18 -2.96
N ASP A 40 -22.92 -12.63 -4.15
CA ASP A 40 -23.92 -13.03 -5.15
C ASP A 40 -23.84 -14.53 -5.46
N TYR A 41 -22.62 -15.03 -5.73
CA TYR A 41 -22.39 -16.46 -5.94
C TYR A 41 -22.79 -17.30 -4.73
N TYR A 42 -22.48 -16.84 -3.52
CA TYR A 42 -22.86 -17.54 -2.29
C TYR A 42 -24.38 -17.61 -2.12
N LEU A 43 -25.11 -16.53 -2.42
CA LEU A 43 -26.58 -16.53 -2.39
C LEU A 43 -27.16 -17.52 -3.40
N THR A 44 -26.63 -17.55 -4.63
CA THR A 44 -27.05 -18.51 -5.66
C THR A 44 -26.73 -19.95 -5.25
N PHE A 45 -25.53 -20.21 -4.72
CA PHE A 45 -25.11 -21.55 -4.30
C PHE A 45 -25.98 -22.11 -3.16
N HIS A 46 -26.41 -21.25 -2.24
CA HIS A 46 -27.32 -21.62 -1.15
C HIS A 46 -28.81 -21.49 -1.50
N ALA A 47 -29.15 -21.30 -2.78
CA ALA A 47 -30.52 -21.18 -3.29
C ALA A 47 -31.37 -20.13 -2.53
N ILE A 48 -30.74 -19.01 -2.16
CA ILE A 48 -31.42 -17.91 -1.48
C ILE A 48 -32.21 -17.11 -2.50
N VAL A 49 -33.51 -16.94 -2.25
CA VAL A 49 -34.46 -16.33 -3.20
C VAL A 49 -35.19 -15.11 -2.64
N THR A 50 -35.08 -14.84 -1.33
CA THR A 50 -35.69 -13.68 -0.68
C THR A 50 -34.76 -13.00 0.31
N LEU A 51 -34.96 -11.70 0.54
CA LEU A 51 -34.19 -10.94 1.54
C LEU A 51 -34.39 -11.45 2.98
N LYS A 52 -35.57 -11.99 3.30
CA LYS A 52 -35.88 -12.52 4.64
C LYS A 52 -35.02 -13.73 5.04
N GLN A 53 -34.48 -14.45 4.05
CA GLN A 53 -33.59 -15.59 4.27
C GLN A 53 -32.14 -15.17 4.54
N ILE A 54 -31.79 -13.90 4.33
CA ILE A 54 -30.45 -13.37 4.59
C ILE A 54 -30.40 -12.88 6.04
N ASP A 55 -30.17 -13.80 6.97
CA ASP A 55 -30.04 -13.50 8.40
C ASP A 55 -28.58 -13.33 8.84
N GLU A 56 -28.39 -13.09 10.15
CA GLU A 56 -27.07 -12.98 10.77
C GLU A 56 -26.22 -14.25 10.57
N GLY A 57 -26.86 -15.43 10.61
CA GLY A 57 -26.20 -16.72 10.46
C GLY A 57 -25.64 -16.93 9.06
N LEU A 58 -26.44 -16.64 8.02
CA LEU A 58 -26.02 -16.74 6.62
C LEU A 58 -24.84 -15.80 6.32
N ILE A 59 -24.92 -14.54 6.79
CA ILE A 59 -23.87 -13.55 6.57
C ILE A 59 -22.58 -13.96 7.31
N ALA A 60 -22.70 -14.40 8.57
CA ALA A 60 -21.55 -14.89 9.34
C ALA A 60 -20.90 -16.11 8.66
N ALA A 61 -21.71 -17.07 8.19
CA ALA A 61 -21.23 -18.23 7.44
C ALA A 61 -20.48 -17.80 6.17
N TRP A 62 -21.03 -16.88 5.37
CA TRP A 62 -20.37 -16.35 4.17
C TRP A 62 -19.07 -15.60 4.48
N VAL A 63 -19.02 -14.81 5.55
CA VAL A 63 -17.79 -14.13 5.99
C VAL A 63 -16.70 -15.15 6.36
N HIS A 64 -17.09 -16.29 6.93
CA HIS A 64 -16.18 -17.35 7.34
C HIS A 64 -15.87 -18.41 6.26
N ALA A 65 -16.66 -18.47 5.20
CA ALA A 65 -16.53 -19.42 4.08
C ALA A 65 -15.22 -19.27 3.29
N ILE A 66 -14.46 -18.19 3.49
CA ILE A 66 -13.12 -18.02 2.92
C ILE A 66 -12.03 -18.58 3.87
N PRO A 67 -11.54 -19.82 3.64
CA PRO A 67 -10.56 -20.43 4.53
C PRO A 67 -9.24 -19.65 4.50
N GLN A 68 -8.57 -19.61 5.66
CA GLN A 68 -7.20 -19.10 5.77
C GLN A 68 -7.00 -17.64 5.30
N ARG A 69 -8.01 -16.79 5.45
CA ARG A 69 -7.90 -15.32 5.25
C ARG A 69 -7.80 -14.57 6.57
N SER A 70 -7.19 -13.37 6.49
CA SER A 70 -6.97 -12.51 7.67
C SER A 70 -8.30 -11.95 8.21
N ALA A 71 -8.32 -11.61 9.52
CA ALA A 71 -9.46 -10.93 10.14
C ALA A 71 -9.84 -9.63 9.40
N ILE A 72 -8.85 -8.89 8.88
CA ILE A 72 -9.07 -7.68 8.07
C ILE A 72 -9.87 -8.01 6.80
N THR A 73 -9.51 -9.08 6.10
CA THR A 73 -10.21 -9.50 4.87
C THR A 73 -11.66 -9.88 5.16
N LYS A 74 -11.89 -10.62 6.25
CA LYS A 74 -13.22 -10.99 6.72
C LYS A 74 -14.05 -9.77 7.12
N ASN A 75 -13.47 -8.85 7.89
CA ASN A 75 -14.15 -7.60 8.27
C ASN A 75 -14.49 -6.72 7.05
N ARG A 76 -13.67 -6.70 6.00
CA ARG A 76 -14.01 -5.99 4.75
C ARG A 76 -15.25 -6.54 4.05
N ARG A 77 -15.43 -7.86 4.08
CA ARG A 77 -16.64 -8.53 3.57
C ARG A 77 -17.86 -8.15 4.39
N LEU A 78 -17.71 -8.18 5.72
CA LEU A 78 -18.78 -7.75 6.63
C LEU A 78 -19.16 -6.28 6.42
N LEU A 79 -18.18 -5.38 6.34
CA LEU A 79 -18.40 -3.95 6.08
C LEU A 79 -19.07 -3.69 4.73
N PHE A 80 -18.74 -4.47 3.70
CA PHE A 80 -19.43 -4.41 2.41
C PHE A 80 -20.92 -4.72 2.57
N VAL A 81 -21.27 -5.85 3.20
CA VAL A 81 -22.66 -6.27 3.38
C VAL A 81 -23.41 -5.29 4.28
N GLN A 82 -22.79 -4.81 5.36
CA GLN A 82 -23.35 -3.75 6.20
C GLN A 82 -23.71 -2.51 5.37
N GLY A 83 -22.75 -1.99 4.59
CA GLY A 83 -22.97 -0.80 3.78
C GLY A 83 -23.94 -1.00 2.61
N TRP A 84 -24.09 -2.23 2.12
CA TRP A 84 -25.05 -2.58 1.06
C TRP A 84 -26.48 -2.72 1.61
N PHE A 85 -26.66 -3.36 2.77
CA PHE A 85 -27.98 -3.38 3.45
C PHE A 85 -28.42 -1.97 3.88
N ASP A 86 -27.50 -1.13 4.35
CA ASP A 86 -27.81 0.28 4.63
C ASP A 86 -28.34 1.01 3.38
N TYR A 87 -27.83 0.64 2.19
CA TYR A 87 -28.35 1.16 0.93
C TYR A 87 -29.74 0.60 0.61
N LEU A 88 -29.97 -0.71 0.78
CA LEU A 88 -31.29 -1.31 0.57
C LEU A 88 -32.38 -0.67 1.45
N ILE A 89 -32.06 -0.38 2.71
CA ILE A 89 -32.98 0.31 3.62
C ILE A 89 -33.32 1.70 3.10
N ARG A 90 -32.32 2.45 2.64
CA ARG A 90 -32.53 3.82 2.11
C ARG A 90 -33.42 3.87 0.88
N ILE A 91 -33.42 2.81 0.06
CA ILE A 91 -34.29 2.71 -1.12
C ILE A 91 -35.61 1.96 -0.83
N GLY A 92 -35.89 1.65 0.44
CA GLY A 92 -37.12 0.95 0.86
C GLY A 92 -37.19 -0.53 0.48
N ALA A 93 -36.07 -1.14 0.08
CA ALA A 93 -36.02 -2.55 -0.33
C ALA A 93 -35.82 -3.53 0.84
N ALA A 94 -35.39 -3.05 2.01
CA ALA A 94 -35.22 -3.85 3.22
C ALA A 94 -35.62 -3.03 4.47
N ASP A 95 -36.15 -3.69 5.50
CA ASP A 95 -36.58 -3.02 6.74
C ASP A 95 -35.45 -2.92 7.78
N THR A 96 -34.52 -3.89 7.78
CA THR A 96 -33.47 -4.00 8.79
C THR A 96 -32.14 -4.43 8.18
N ASN A 97 -31.05 -4.18 8.92
CA ASN A 97 -29.70 -4.57 8.52
C ASN A 97 -29.17 -5.68 9.45
N PRO A 98 -29.33 -6.97 9.09
CA PRO A 98 -28.87 -8.09 9.91
C PRO A 98 -27.35 -8.08 10.11
N ALA A 99 -26.58 -7.54 9.15
CA ALA A 99 -25.12 -7.50 9.23
C ALA A 99 -24.59 -6.59 10.37
N ARG A 100 -25.39 -5.65 10.89
CA ARG A 100 -24.98 -4.73 11.97
C ARG A 100 -24.83 -5.42 13.33
N ARG A 101 -25.51 -6.54 13.54
CA ARG A 101 -25.47 -7.32 14.78
C ARG A 101 -24.24 -8.24 14.85
N ILE A 102 -23.58 -8.47 13.72
CA ILE A 102 -22.36 -9.27 13.65
C ILE A 102 -21.16 -8.43 14.11
N PRO A 103 -20.47 -8.81 15.19
CA PRO A 103 -19.30 -8.09 15.65
C PRO A 103 -18.13 -8.27 14.67
N SER A 104 -17.35 -7.20 14.48
CA SER A 104 -16.11 -7.29 13.72
C SER A 104 -15.08 -8.18 14.43
N LEU A 105 -14.34 -8.97 13.66
CA LEU A 105 -13.26 -9.80 14.21
C LEU A 105 -12.12 -8.92 14.73
N LYS A 106 -11.53 -9.30 15.86
CA LYS A 106 -10.37 -8.61 16.42
C LYS A 106 -9.20 -8.64 15.43
N VAL A 107 -8.69 -7.46 15.07
CA VAL A 107 -7.55 -7.28 14.18
C VAL A 107 -6.32 -6.94 15.01
N LYS A 108 -5.26 -7.75 14.88
CA LYS A 108 -3.94 -7.34 15.38
C LYS A 108 -3.34 -6.30 14.42
N PRO A 109 -2.85 -5.15 14.92
CA PRO A 109 -2.23 -4.16 14.06
C PRO A 109 -0.98 -4.78 13.42
N TYR A 110 -0.86 -4.61 12.10
CA TYR A 110 0.35 -5.03 11.39
C TYR A 110 1.50 -4.10 11.78
N LYS A 111 2.64 -4.69 12.16
CA LYS A 111 3.88 -3.94 12.40
C LYS A 111 4.69 -3.91 11.09
N PRO A 112 4.91 -2.74 10.49
CA PRO A 112 5.77 -2.60 9.31
C PRO A 112 7.14 -3.22 9.52
N TYR A 113 7.63 -3.93 8.50
CA TYR A 113 9.04 -4.30 8.44
C TYR A 113 9.87 -3.08 8.04
N ILE A 114 10.86 -2.69 8.85
CA ILE A 114 11.75 -1.58 8.48
C ILE A 114 13.03 -2.20 7.95
N TYR A 115 13.18 -2.24 6.62
CA TYR A 115 14.39 -2.76 5.99
C TYR A 115 15.60 -1.90 6.33
N THR A 116 16.69 -2.54 6.70
CA THR A 116 18.00 -1.90 6.81
C THR A 116 18.55 -1.52 5.43
N LEU A 117 19.53 -0.61 5.39
CA LEU A 117 20.22 -0.26 4.15
C LEU A 117 20.86 -1.47 3.46
N LYS A 118 21.43 -2.40 4.24
CA LYS A 118 22.06 -3.62 3.72
C LYS A 118 21.03 -4.54 3.05
N GLU A 119 19.86 -4.71 3.67
CA GLU A 119 18.77 -5.51 3.07
C GLU A 119 18.24 -4.86 1.80
N LEU A 120 18.06 -3.54 1.78
CA LEU A 120 17.63 -2.82 0.58
C LEU A 120 18.65 -2.96 -0.56
N GLN A 121 19.93 -2.81 -0.27
CA GLN A 121 21.00 -3.03 -1.25
C GLN A 121 20.97 -4.46 -1.81
N LEU A 122 20.84 -5.46 -0.94
CA LEU A 122 20.72 -6.87 -1.36
C LEU A 122 19.50 -7.09 -2.26
N ILE A 123 18.34 -6.54 -1.89
CA ILE A 123 17.12 -6.62 -2.69
C ILE A 123 17.31 -6.00 -4.09
N LEU A 124 17.96 -4.84 -4.18
CA LEU A 124 18.22 -4.16 -5.46
C LEU A 124 19.18 -4.96 -6.33
N VAL A 125 20.29 -5.45 -5.76
CA VAL A 125 21.26 -6.30 -6.46
C VAL A 125 20.60 -7.58 -6.98
N GLU A 126 19.78 -8.25 -6.17
CA GLU A 126 19.07 -9.46 -6.57
C GLU A 126 17.94 -9.18 -7.57
N ALA A 127 17.36 -7.98 -7.58
CA ALA A 127 16.41 -7.55 -8.59
C ALA A 127 17.06 -7.48 -9.98
N GLY A 128 18.25 -6.88 -10.08
CA GLY A 128 19.02 -6.81 -11.33
C GLY A 128 19.48 -8.18 -11.86
N ARG A 129 19.72 -9.15 -10.96
CA ARG A 129 20.24 -10.50 -11.28
C ARG A 129 19.18 -11.55 -11.62
N CYS A 130 17.89 -11.22 -11.54
CA CYS A 130 16.85 -12.22 -11.75
C CYS A 130 16.89 -12.87 -13.15
N THR A 131 16.34 -14.08 -13.28
CA THR A 131 16.42 -14.84 -14.55
C THR A 131 15.56 -14.19 -15.63
N HIS A 132 16.12 -14.07 -16.83
CA HIS A 132 15.45 -13.56 -18.02
C HIS A 132 14.21 -14.41 -18.37
N ASP A 133 13.02 -13.86 -18.13
CA ASP A 133 11.82 -14.35 -18.82
C ASP A 133 11.81 -13.69 -20.21
N ARG A 134 11.82 -14.51 -21.27
CA ARG A 134 11.74 -14.02 -22.66
C ARG A 134 10.52 -13.13 -22.92
N ARG A 135 9.47 -13.26 -22.09
CA ARG A 135 8.24 -12.45 -22.17
C ARG A 135 8.35 -11.11 -21.39
N HIS A 136 9.31 -10.99 -20.48
CA HIS A 136 9.46 -9.81 -19.62
C HIS A 136 10.93 -9.37 -19.54
N LEU A 137 11.46 -8.96 -20.68
CA LEU A 137 12.89 -8.72 -20.88
C LEU A 137 13.47 -7.54 -20.07
N LEU A 138 12.62 -6.62 -19.62
CA LEU A 138 13.02 -5.51 -18.75
C LEU A 138 12.57 -5.69 -17.31
N LEU A 139 12.00 -6.85 -16.92
CA LEU A 139 11.41 -6.99 -15.60
C LEU A 139 12.40 -6.77 -14.46
N ASN A 140 13.62 -7.27 -14.61
CA ASN A 140 14.66 -7.12 -13.59
C ASN A 140 15.01 -5.66 -13.38
N GLN A 141 15.32 -4.96 -14.46
CA GLN A 141 15.63 -3.53 -14.45
C GLN A 141 14.43 -2.72 -13.98
N THR A 142 13.21 -3.10 -14.38
CA THR A 142 11.99 -2.50 -13.84
C THR A 142 11.91 -2.70 -12.34
N MET A 143 12.09 -3.92 -11.82
CA MET A 143 11.98 -4.19 -10.39
C MET A 143 13.06 -3.42 -9.61
N GLU A 144 14.30 -3.42 -10.09
CA GLU A 144 15.41 -2.68 -9.50
C GLU A 144 15.13 -1.18 -9.46
N THR A 145 14.87 -0.54 -10.61
CA THR A 145 14.61 0.89 -10.70
C THR A 145 13.33 1.28 -9.95
N LEU A 146 12.26 0.48 -10.02
CA LEU A 146 11.00 0.74 -9.32
C LEU A 146 11.16 0.68 -7.80
N LEU A 147 11.85 -0.35 -7.28
CA LEU A 147 12.10 -0.49 -5.83
C LEU A 147 13.04 0.62 -5.34
N PHE A 148 14.06 0.95 -6.13
CA PHE A 148 14.94 2.07 -5.84
C PHE A 148 14.17 3.38 -5.78
N LEU A 149 13.26 3.64 -6.74
CA LEU A 149 12.45 4.86 -6.76
C LEU A 149 11.46 4.92 -5.59
N ILE A 150 10.81 3.80 -5.23
CA ILE A 150 9.93 3.70 -4.06
C ILE A 150 10.71 4.04 -2.78
N TYR A 151 11.94 3.55 -2.65
CA TYR A 151 12.79 3.87 -1.52
C TYR A 151 13.30 5.31 -1.56
N ALA A 152 13.92 5.76 -2.66
CA ALA A 152 14.59 7.05 -2.74
C ALA A 152 13.62 8.24 -2.65
N CYS A 153 12.41 8.08 -3.21
CA CYS A 153 11.40 9.13 -3.27
C CYS A 153 10.16 8.82 -2.40
N GLY A 154 10.20 7.75 -1.59
CA GLY A 154 9.11 7.41 -0.69
C GLY A 154 7.77 7.15 -1.37
N LEU A 155 7.73 6.71 -2.63
CA LEU A 155 6.50 6.59 -3.43
C LEU A 155 5.63 5.40 -3.00
N ARG A 156 4.31 5.50 -3.21
CA ARG A 156 3.46 4.30 -3.20
C ARG A 156 3.75 3.47 -4.44
N LEU A 157 3.62 2.14 -4.35
CA LEU A 157 3.73 1.26 -5.52
C LEU A 157 2.80 1.72 -6.66
N GLY A 158 1.57 2.10 -6.33
CA GLY A 158 0.61 2.62 -7.30
C GLY A 158 1.04 3.93 -7.97
N GLU A 159 1.78 4.80 -7.28
CA GLU A 159 2.32 6.04 -7.84
C GLU A 159 3.47 5.70 -8.79
N ALA A 160 4.47 4.98 -8.28
CA ALA A 160 5.67 4.63 -9.04
C ALA A 160 5.36 3.83 -10.31
N ARG A 161 4.47 2.82 -10.24
CA ARG A 161 4.15 1.95 -11.38
C ARG A 161 3.29 2.62 -12.46
N ASN A 162 2.61 3.73 -12.13
CA ASN A 162 1.73 4.45 -13.05
C ASN A 162 2.38 5.74 -13.58
N LEU A 163 3.63 6.03 -13.22
CA LEU A 163 4.41 7.11 -13.83
C LEU A 163 4.40 6.96 -15.35
N LYS A 164 4.20 8.09 -16.04
CA LYS A 164 4.36 8.24 -17.48
C LYS A 164 5.71 8.89 -17.77
N ILE A 165 6.11 8.90 -19.03
CA ILE A 165 7.38 9.54 -19.43
C ILE A 165 7.37 11.04 -19.13
N GLN A 166 6.29 11.73 -19.49
CA GLN A 166 6.13 13.16 -19.22
C GLN A 166 6.06 13.53 -17.73
N ASP A 167 5.82 12.55 -16.86
CA ASP A 167 5.72 12.80 -15.41
C ASP A 167 7.11 12.93 -14.77
N VAL A 168 8.20 12.72 -15.53
CA VAL A 168 9.57 12.79 -15.05
C VAL A 168 10.28 13.97 -15.72
N ASP A 169 10.52 15.02 -14.94
CA ASP A 169 11.31 16.16 -15.37
C ASP A 169 12.78 15.95 -14.97
N PHE A 170 13.65 15.80 -15.95
CA PHE A 170 15.09 15.60 -15.75
C PHE A 170 15.90 16.90 -15.69
N GLU A 171 15.30 18.03 -16.06
CA GLU A 171 15.91 19.35 -15.93
C GLU A 171 15.79 19.81 -14.49
N GLU A 172 14.57 19.79 -13.96
CA GLU A 172 14.28 20.18 -12.57
C GLU A 172 14.44 19.04 -11.56
N ASN A 173 14.66 17.80 -12.03
CA ASN A 173 14.72 16.59 -11.22
C ASN A 173 13.48 16.42 -10.33
N THR A 174 12.28 16.50 -10.93
CA THR A 174 11.00 16.35 -10.22
C THR A 174 10.10 15.29 -10.85
N LEU A 175 9.32 14.60 -10.02
CA LEU A 175 8.24 13.72 -10.45
C LEU A 175 6.90 14.42 -10.26
N ALA A 176 6.10 14.47 -11.31
CA ALA A 176 4.71 14.92 -11.24
C ALA A 176 3.80 13.72 -10.96
N LEU A 177 3.24 13.66 -9.75
CA LEU A 177 2.38 12.56 -9.33
C LEU A 177 0.92 12.95 -9.41
N TRP A 178 0.30 12.56 -10.51
CA TRP A 178 -1.10 12.82 -10.81
C TRP A 178 -2.02 11.73 -10.27
N ARG A 179 -3.26 12.08 -9.92
CA ARG A 179 -4.34 11.13 -9.57
C ARG A 179 -3.91 10.09 -8.54
N THR A 180 -3.16 10.53 -7.51
CA THR A 180 -2.76 9.64 -6.41
C THR A 180 -3.99 9.22 -5.60
N LYS A 181 -3.83 8.30 -4.64
CA LYS A 181 -4.93 7.94 -3.73
C LYS A 181 -5.49 9.24 -3.12
N PHE A 182 -6.82 9.44 -3.21
CA PHE A 182 -7.52 10.67 -2.79
C PHE A 182 -7.35 11.90 -3.71
N HIS A 183 -7.00 11.71 -4.99
CA HIS A 183 -6.89 12.79 -5.99
C HIS A 183 -5.89 13.89 -5.63
N LYS A 184 -4.90 13.60 -4.77
CA LYS A 184 -3.83 14.56 -4.51
C LYS A 184 -2.83 14.57 -5.65
N GLU A 185 -2.41 15.76 -6.02
CA GLU A 185 -1.34 16.01 -6.98
C GLU A 185 -0.16 16.61 -6.21
N ARG A 186 1.06 16.15 -6.51
CA ARG A 186 2.26 16.70 -5.89
C ARG A 186 3.47 16.55 -6.80
N LEU A 187 4.37 17.51 -6.69
CA LEU A 187 5.73 17.40 -7.23
C LEU A 187 6.62 16.77 -6.17
N VAL A 188 7.43 15.80 -6.59
CA VAL A 188 8.38 15.09 -5.72
C VAL A 188 9.78 15.31 -6.28
N PRO A 189 10.60 16.19 -5.66
CA PRO A 189 11.97 16.35 -6.08
C PRO A 189 12.77 15.08 -5.78
N PHE A 190 13.73 14.79 -6.64
CA PHE A 190 14.64 13.66 -6.52
C PHE A 190 16.10 14.07 -6.74
N SER A 191 17.02 13.26 -6.23
CA SER A 191 18.46 13.56 -6.31
C SER A 191 19.03 13.26 -7.71
N PRO A 192 20.18 13.84 -8.08
CA PRO A 192 20.88 13.49 -9.31
C PRO A 192 21.19 11.99 -9.46
N ALA A 193 21.36 11.27 -8.34
CA ALA A 193 21.52 9.82 -8.37
C ALA A 193 20.26 9.11 -8.89
N VAL A 194 19.07 9.58 -8.50
CA VAL A 194 17.79 9.08 -9.03
C VAL A 194 17.64 9.41 -10.51
N ALA A 195 18.05 10.61 -10.92
CA ALA A 195 18.06 11.00 -12.33
C ALA A 195 18.88 10.02 -13.19
N ARG A 196 20.09 9.64 -12.72
CA ARG A 196 20.95 8.69 -13.42
C ARG A 196 20.29 7.32 -13.58
N GLU A 197 19.73 6.75 -12.52
CA GLU A 197 19.06 5.45 -12.58
C GLU A 197 17.83 5.45 -13.50
N LEU A 198 17.03 6.52 -13.44
CA LEU A 198 15.87 6.68 -14.33
C LEU A 198 16.28 6.83 -15.79
N LYS A 199 17.34 7.60 -16.09
CA LYS A 199 17.88 7.75 -17.45
C LYS A 199 18.45 6.42 -17.98
N ALA A 200 19.18 5.68 -17.15
CA ALA A 200 19.72 4.37 -17.51
C ALA A 200 18.61 3.37 -17.85
N TYR A 201 17.56 3.30 -17.00
CA TYR A 201 16.39 2.48 -17.29
C TYR A 201 15.67 2.93 -18.58
N LEU A 202 15.49 4.23 -18.77
CA LEU A 202 14.80 4.77 -19.94
C LEU A 202 15.56 4.44 -21.24
N ALA A 203 16.89 4.48 -21.25
CA ALA A 203 17.70 4.09 -22.40
C ALA A 203 17.46 2.62 -22.79
N LEU A 204 17.47 1.69 -21.82
CA LEU A 204 17.16 0.27 -22.05
C LEU A 204 15.71 0.08 -22.52
N ARG A 205 14.78 0.82 -21.93
CA ARG A 205 13.37 0.82 -22.32
C ARG A 205 13.19 1.26 -23.76
N VAL A 206 13.81 2.37 -24.18
CA VAL A 206 13.68 2.89 -25.55
C VAL A 206 14.20 1.88 -26.58
N GLN A 207 15.31 1.19 -26.30
CA GLN A 207 15.83 0.16 -27.20
C GLN A 207 14.86 -1.01 -27.38
N ARG A 208 14.11 -1.38 -26.35
CA ARG A 208 13.25 -2.58 -26.38
C ARG A 208 11.79 -2.31 -26.70
N TYR A 209 11.27 -1.21 -26.17
CA TYR A 209 9.88 -0.76 -26.22
C TYR A 209 9.84 0.77 -26.40
N PRO A 210 10.12 1.27 -27.61
CA PRO A 210 10.04 2.71 -27.90
C PRO A 210 8.69 3.29 -27.47
N PRO A 211 8.66 4.44 -26.79
CA PRO A 211 7.41 5.06 -26.39
C PRO A 211 6.64 5.58 -27.62
N SER A 212 5.34 5.34 -27.65
CA SER A 212 4.46 5.89 -28.68
C SER A 212 4.09 7.35 -28.46
N SER A 213 4.22 7.86 -27.22
CA SER A 213 3.95 9.25 -26.84
C SER A 213 4.52 9.56 -25.45
N PRO A 214 4.58 10.84 -25.03
CA PRO A 214 4.97 11.23 -23.67
C PRO A 214 4.05 10.67 -22.57
N GLU A 215 2.80 10.38 -22.92
CA GLU A 215 1.78 9.78 -22.04
C GLU A 215 2.02 8.27 -21.81
N ALA A 216 2.94 7.65 -22.55
CA ALA A 216 3.24 6.23 -22.41
C ALA A 216 3.78 5.91 -21.01
N PRO A 217 3.47 4.72 -20.45
CA PRO A 217 3.97 4.30 -19.15
C PRO A 217 5.50 4.33 -19.10
N PHE A 218 6.06 4.89 -18.04
CA PHE A 218 7.50 4.88 -17.79
C PHE A 218 7.98 3.43 -17.63
N PHE A 219 7.32 2.64 -16.77
CA PHE A 219 7.59 1.21 -16.62
C PHE A 219 6.64 0.36 -17.49
N CYS A 220 7.17 -0.37 -18.46
CA CYS A 220 6.38 -1.19 -19.37
C CYS A 220 6.96 -2.57 -19.69
N HIS A 221 6.12 -3.41 -20.26
CA HIS A 221 6.45 -4.67 -20.91
C HIS A 221 5.76 -4.73 -22.27
N ALA A 222 5.96 -5.81 -23.03
CA ALA A 222 5.51 -5.93 -24.42
C ALA A 222 4.02 -5.61 -24.66
N THR A 223 3.14 -5.85 -23.68
CA THR A 223 1.68 -5.64 -23.82
C THR A 223 1.17 -4.42 -23.04
N GLY A 224 2.05 -3.58 -22.49
CA GLY A 224 1.68 -2.32 -21.84
C GLY A 224 2.27 -2.14 -20.44
N LYS A 225 1.49 -1.58 -19.51
CA LYS A 225 1.97 -1.26 -18.15
C LYS A 225 1.98 -2.46 -17.21
N TYR A 226 2.90 -2.49 -16.26
CA TYR A 226 2.91 -3.52 -15.22
C TYR A 226 1.70 -3.40 -14.28
N CYS A 227 1.19 -4.55 -13.84
CA CYS A 227 0.14 -4.67 -12.83
C CYS A 227 0.74 -4.82 -11.41
N GLY A 228 0.03 -4.33 -10.38
CA GLY A 228 0.54 -4.33 -9.00
C GLY A 228 0.70 -5.75 -8.44
N GLY A 229 -0.27 -6.64 -8.70
CA GLY A 229 -0.22 -8.03 -8.27
C GLY A 229 1.02 -8.77 -8.78
N PRO A 230 1.31 -8.76 -10.10
CA PRO A 230 2.54 -9.33 -10.64
C PRO A 230 3.82 -8.75 -10.03
N ILE A 231 3.89 -7.43 -9.79
CA ILE A 231 5.04 -6.80 -9.12
C ILE A 231 5.20 -7.36 -7.69
N GLU A 232 4.12 -7.46 -6.92
CA GLU A 232 4.14 -8.00 -5.56
C GLU A 232 4.58 -9.48 -5.54
N VAL A 233 4.15 -10.28 -6.52
CA VAL A 233 4.58 -11.67 -6.67
C VAL A 233 6.09 -11.75 -6.96
N HIS A 234 6.61 -10.91 -7.85
CA HIS A 234 8.05 -10.87 -8.13
C HIS A 234 8.85 -10.38 -6.92
N PHE A 235 8.37 -9.35 -6.24
CA PHE A 235 8.97 -8.87 -5.01
C PHE A 235 9.03 -9.98 -3.93
N ARG A 236 7.96 -10.78 -3.79
CA ARG A 236 7.96 -11.92 -2.88
C ARG A 236 9.04 -12.95 -3.24
N LYS A 237 9.24 -13.24 -4.53
CA LYS A 237 10.32 -14.13 -4.99
C LYS A 237 11.70 -13.54 -4.68
N LEU A 238 11.89 -12.24 -4.86
CA LEU A 238 13.13 -11.54 -4.50
C LEU A 238 13.44 -11.69 -3.01
N LEU A 239 12.46 -11.42 -2.14
CA LEU A 239 12.66 -11.56 -0.70
C LEU A 239 13.05 -12.99 -0.30
N VAL A 240 12.50 -14.02 -0.96
CA VAL A 240 12.88 -15.42 -0.71
C VAL A 240 14.34 -15.67 -1.10
N ARG A 241 14.78 -15.16 -2.26
CA ARG A 241 16.17 -15.27 -2.73
C ARG A 241 17.15 -14.53 -1.80
N CYS A 242 16.73 -13.39 -1.27
CA CYS A 242 17.51 -12.61 -0.30
C CYS A 242 17.54 -13.24 1.11
N GLY A 243 16.84 -14.36 1.34
CA GLY A 243 16.72 -14.97 2.68
C GLY A 243 15.84 -14.19 3.66
N LEU A 244 15.11 -13.17 3.20
CA LEU A 244 14.24 -12.30 4.02
C LEU A 244 12.83 -12.86 4.21
N ALA A 245 12.57 -14.05 3.67
CA ALA A 245 11.23 -14.56 3.47
C ALA A 245 11.21 -16.07 3.21
N LYS A 246 10.24 -16.77 3.81
CA LYS A 246 9.98 -18.18 3.47
C LYS A 246 9.20 -18.31 2.15
N PRO A 247 9.42 -19.34 1.31
CA PRO A 247 8.67 -19.54 0.06
C PRO A 247 7.15 -19.62 0.25
N LYS A 248 6.72 -20.27 1.33
CA LYS A 248 5.31 -20.38 1.75
C LYS A 248 5.16 -19.83 3.17
N GLY A 249 3.96 -19.33 3.48
CA GLY A 249 3.61 -18.80 4.79
C GLY A 249 3.27 -17.31 4.79
N ARG A 250 2.74 -16.85 5.93
CA ARG A 250 2.37 -15.46 6.19
C ARG A 250 3.54 -14.70 6.83
N GLY A 251 3.43 -13.37 6.88
CA GLY A 251 4.38 -12.52 7.61
C GLY A 251 5.59 -12.06 6.79
N ALA A 252 5.59 -12.30 5.47
CA ALA A 252 6.59 -11.73 4.58
C ALA A 252 6.54 -10.18 4.63
N PRO A 253 7.70 -9.52 4.63
CA PRO A 253 7.77 -8.10 4.34
C PRO A 253 7.06 -7.75 3.02
N ARG A 254 6.42 -6.60 2.98
CA ARG A 254 5.64 -6.10 1.84
C ARG A 254 6.46 -5.09 1.06
N ILE A 255 6.10 -4.87 -0.21
CA ILE A 255 6.72 -3.81 -1.01
C ILE A 255 6.43 -2.42 -0.44
N HIS A 256 5.25 -2.23 0.19
CA HIS A 256 4.92 -0.99 0.88
C HIS A 256 5.84 -0.72 2.09
N ASP A 257 6.46 -1.76 2.63
CA ASP A 257 7.39 -1.62 3.74
C ASP A 257 8.72 -0.97 3.29
N VAL A 258 9.04 -0.98 1.99
CA VAL A 258 10.17 -0.20 1.43
C VAL A 258 9.92 1.30 1.59
N ARG A 259 8.66 1.75 1.40
CA ARG A 259 8.26 3.14 1.66
C ARG A 259 8.27 3.47 3.15
N HIS A 260 7.89 2.52 4.01
CA HIS A 260 8.03 2.70 5.46
C HIS A 260 9.50 2.86 5.85
N ALA A 261 10.42 2.09 5.24
CA ALA A 261 11.85 2.24 5.44
C ALA A 261 12.37 3.62 5.01
N PHE A 262 11.93 4.16 3.87
CA PHE A 262 12.25 5.55 3.48
C PHE A 262 11.90 6.55 4.58
N ALA A 263 10.66 6.52 5.07
CA ALA A 263 10.18 7.48 6.05
C ALA A 263 10.99 7.40 7.35
N VAL A 264 11.21 6.19 7.84
CA VAL A 264 11.98 5.95 9.07
C VAL A 264 13.44 6.38 8.89
N HIS A 265 14.09 6.01 7.79
CA HIS A 265 15.48 6.41 7.53
C HIS A 265 15.62 7.94 7.38
N ARG A 266 14.65 8.60 6.75
CA ARG A 266 14.64 10.06 6.63
C ARG A 266 14.49 10.74 7.99
N LEU A 267 13.54 10.29 8.81
CA LEU A 267 13.35 10.82 10.16
C LEU A 267 14.59 10.58 11.02
N TYR A 268 15.16 9.38 10.95
CA TYR A 268 16.40 9.05 11.66
C TYR A 268 17.54 9.97 11.24
N LYS A 269 17.74 10.19 9.94
CA LYS A 269 18.76 11.10 9.41
C LYS A 269 18.55 12.54 9.90
N TRP A 270 17.33 13.07 9.81
CA TRP A 270 17.04 14.41 10.32
C TRP A 270 17.27 14.55 11.82
N TYR A 271 16.97 13.48 12.59
CA TYR A 271 17.26 13.47 14.00
C TYR A 271 18.76 13.57 14.28
N GLN A 272 19.58 12.77 13.58
CA GLN A 272 21.04 12.80 13.66
C GLN A 272 21.61 14.18 13.28
N GLU A 273 21.03 14.83 12.27
CA GLU A 273 21.39 16.18 11.81
C GLU A 273 20.93 17.30 12.77
N GLY A 274 20.21 16.98 13.85
CA GLY A 274 19.78 17.99 14.83
C GLY A 274 18.51 18.74 14.46
N HIS A 275 17.77 18.30 13.44
CA HIS A 275 16.50 18.92 13.09
C HIS A 275 15.40 18.59 14.10
N ASP A 276 14.51 19.56 14.32
CA ASP A 276 13.25 19.33 15.03
C ASP A 276 12.31 18.48 14.18
N LEU A 277 12.09 17.23 14.63
CA LEU A 277 11.23 16.28 13.92
C LEU A 277 9.77 16.76 13.86
N LEU A 278 9.26 17.48 14.87
CA LEU A 278 7.88 17.94 14.87
C LEU A 278 7.64 18.91 13.71
N ASN A 279 8.60 19.79 13.44
CA ASN A 279 8.57 20.71 12.31
C ASN A 279 8.81 20.03 10.96
N LYS A 280 9.58 18.93 10.92
CA LYS A 280 9.83 18.18 9.67
C LYS A 280 8.71 17.20 9.30
N LEU A 281 7.90 16.76 10.25
CA LEU A 281 6.82 15.81 10.01
C LEU A 281 5.77 16.29 8.99
N PRO A 282 5.28 17.53 9.03
CA PRO A 282 4.39 18.07 7.99
C PRO A 282 5.02 18.01 6.60
N LEU A 283 6.30 18.36 6.48
CA LEU A 283 7.04 18.33 5.21
C LEU A 283 7.12 16.90 4.66
N LEU A 284 7.47 15.92 5.50
CA LEU A 284 7.51 14.52 5.10
C LEU A 284 6.12 13.99 4.74
N SER A 285 5.09 14.39 5.50
CA SER A 285 3.70 14.03 5.25
C SER A 285 3.24 14.49 3.87
N THR A 286 3.55 15.74 3.51
CA THR A 286 3.27 16.32 2.20
C THR A 286 4.07 15.62 1.10
N TYR A 287 5.37 15.43 1.29
CA TYR A 287 6.26 14.73 0.35
C TYR A 287 5.78 13.31 0.05
N MET A 288 5.33 12.59 1.08
CA MET A 288 4.78 11.25 0.97
C MET A 288 3.33 11.24 0.46
N GLY A 289 2.62 12.37 0.46
CA GLY A 289 1.22 12.47 0.06
C GLY A 289 0.28 11.77 1.04
N HIS A 290 0.48 11.94 2.35
CA HIS A 290 -0.47 11.50 3.35
C HIS A 290 -1.68 12.45 3.42
N VAL A 291 -2.86 11.91 3.75
CA VAL A 291 -4.08 12.73 3.93
C VAL A 291 -4.01 13.42 5.29
N ASN A 292 -3.61 12.64 6.29
CA ASN A 292 -3.61 12.97 7.70
C ASN A 292 -2.17 12.82 8.23
N ILE A 293 -1.72 13.76 9.06
CA ILE A 293 -0.35 13.76 9.58
C ILE A 293 -0.08 12.57 10.51
N GLU A 294 -1.13 12.02 11.11
CA GLU A 294 -1.16 10.83 11.96
C GLU A 294 -0.56 9.62 11.24
N ALA A 295 -0.76 9.53 9.91
CA ALA A 295 -0.15 8.49 9.08
C ALA A 295 1.38 8.60 8.99
N THR A 296 1.94 9.77 9.29
CA THR A 296 3.39 10.03 9.36
C THR A 296 3.88 9.92 10.82
N GLN A 297 3.09 10.37 11.79
CA GLN A 297 3.42 10.26 13.23
C GLN A 297 3.64 8.81 13.67
N VAL A 298 2.95 7.84 13.03
CA VAL A 298 3.16 6.41 13.30
C VAL A 298 4.63 5.98 13.15
N TYR A 299 5.43 6.67 12.35
CA TYR A 299 6.86 6.36 12.20
C TYR A 299 7.71 6.73 13.41
N LEU A 300 7.27 7.71 14.21
CA LEU A 300 7.97 8.08 15.44
C LEU A 300 7.90 6.96 16.48
N THR A 301 6.80 6.24 16.54
CA THR A 301 6.52 5.24 17.58
C THR A 301 6.93 3.82 17.17
N ILE A 302 7.12 3.56 15.88
CA ILE A 302 7.44 2.22 15.37
C ILE A 302 8.93 1.86 15.52
N THR A 303 9.85 2.82 15.57
CA THR A 303 11.28 2.51 15.46
C THR A 303 12.02 2.56 16.80
N ARG A 304 12.49 1.39 17.26
CA ARG A 304 13.41 1.28 18.42
C ARG A 304 14.67 2.14 18.25
N ALA A 305 15.15 2.35 17.02
CA ALA A 305 16.30 3.18 16.73
C ALA A 305 16.06 4.66 17.09
N LEU A 306 14.90 5.22 16.70
CA LEU A 306 14.51 6.59 17.08
C LEU A 306 14.33 6.72 18.60
N LEU A 307 13.74 5.72 19.26
CA LEU A 307 13.61 5.70 20.72
C LEU A 307 14.97 5.63 21.43
N ARG A 308 15.91 4.81 20.93
CA ARG A 308 17.28 4.72 21.48
C ARG A 308 18.04 6.03 21.34
N GLU A 309 17.96 6.66 20.16
CA GLU A 309 18.64 7.93 19.90
C GLU A 309 18.01 9.09 20.70
N GLY A 310 16.69 9.06 20.88
CA GLY A 310 15.97 9.88 21.84
C GLY A 310 16.48 9.71 23.27
N GLY A 311 16.64 8.46 23.72
CA GLY A 311 17.23 8.13 25.01
C GLY A 311 18.66 8.63 25.15
N ARG A 312 19.48 8.53 24.09
CA ARG A 312 20.86 9.04 24.09
C ARG A 312 20.89 10.56 24.28
N ARG A 313 20.14 11.33 23.48
CA ARG A 313 20.07 12.79 23.66
C ARG A 313 19.52 13.21 25.02
N PHE A 314 18.49 12.52 25.51
CA PHE A 314 17.97 12.78 26.85
C PHE A 314 19.05 12.55 27.91
N HIS A 315 19.82 11.46 27.79
CA HIS A 315 20.95 11.20 28.66
C HIS A 315 22.07 12.25 28.51
N ASP A 316 22.41 12.67 27.30
CA ASP A 316 23.47 13.67 27.07
C ASP A 316 23.11 15.04 27.67
N VAL A 317 21.83 15.41 27.67
CA VAL A 317 21.35 16.71 28.20
C VAL A 317 21.05 16.67 29.70
N PHE A 318 20.49 15.56 30.21
CA PHE A 318 19.96 15.47 31.58
C PHE A 318 20.65 14.41 32.45
N GLY A 319 21.62 13.66 31.91
CA GLY A 319 22.33 12.59 32.62
C GLY A 319 23.06 13.09 33.86
N ASP A 320 23.70 14.26 33.77
CA ASP A 320 24.40 14.89 34.89
C ASP A 320 23.46 15.39 35.98
N VAL A 321 22.25 15.83 35.60
CA VAL A 321 21.20 16.27 36.56
C VAL A 321 20.70 15.07 37.36
N ALA A 322 20.46 13.94 36.68
CA ALA A 322 20.04 12.70 37.32
C ALA A 322 21.12 12.13 38.26
N GLN A 323 22.40 12.15 37.83
CA GLN A 323 23.50 11.68 38.67
C GLN A 323 23.78 12.59 39.89
N LYS A 324 23.69 13.92 39.74
CA LYS A 324 23.79 14.85 40.87
C LYS A 324 22.65 14.68 41.86
N ALA A 325 21.41 14.52 41.39
CA ALA A 325 20.25 14.27 42.23
C ALA A 325 20.39 12.95 43.02
N LEU A 326 20.87 11.88 42.37
CA LEU A 326 21.10 10.59 43.04
C LEU A 326 22.20 10.66 44.11
N LYS A 327 23.31 11.33 43.83
CA LYS A 327 24.41 11.53 44.80
C LYS A 327 23.99 12.35 46.02
N ASN A 328 23.09 13.31 45.83
CA ASN A 328 22.58 14.13 46.93
C ASN A 328 21.52 13.40 47.77
N ALA A 329 20.78 12.44 47.20
CA ALA A 329 19.81 11.63 47.91
C ALA A 329 20.43 10.46 48.71
N LEU A 330 21.70 10.11 48.41
CA LEU A 330 22.47 9.05 49.08
C LEU A 330 23.45 9.59 50.15
N LYS A 331 23.38 10.89 50.47
CA LYS A 331 24.07 11.53 51.58
C LYS A 331 23.09 11.84 52.70
#